data_AF-A0A2V6T7H0-F1
#
_entry.id   AF-A0A2V6T7H0-F1
#
_cell.length_a   1.000
_cell.length_b   1.000
_cell.length_c   1.000
_cell.angle_alpha   90.00
_cell.angle_beta   90.00
_cell.angle_gamma   90.00
#
_symmetry.space_group_name_H-M   'P 1'
#
loop_
_entity.id
_entity.type
_entity.pdbx_description
1 polymer ?
#
loop_
_entity_poly.entity_id
_entity_poly.type
_entity_poly.pdbx_seq_one_letter_code
_entity_poly.pdbx_strand_id
1 'polypeptide(L)'
;MPIWDGQVYLYDTWIVPKGGQKDAAFRFLKYVMDPKVLARFSSVFPYPPTRRSALQYVSKEMLPHLPTAPANFKRALNTNEEWWADHIQEVNARFQNWLAK
;
A
#
# COMPACT_ATOMS: atom_id res chain seq x y z
N MET A 1 -21.82 -7.76 2.56
CA MET A 1 -20.64 -7.28 3.31
C MET A 1 -19.92 -6.29 2.41
N PRO A 2 -19.56 -5.08 2.87
CA PRO A 2 -18.76 -4.16 2.07
C PRO A 2 -17.45 -4.84 1.65
N ILE A 3 -17.00 -4.60 0.42
CA ILE A 3 -15.74 -5.19 -0.11
C ILE A 3 -14.52 -4.90 0.79
N TRP A 4 -14.57 -3.78 1.52
CA TRP A 4 -13.50 -3.29 2.37
C TRP A 4 -13.66 -3.60 3.87
N ASP A 5 -14.73 -4.30 4.27
CA ASP A 5 -14.94 -4.66 5.67
C ASP A 5 -13.86 -5.65 6.13
N GLY A 6 -13.15 -5.31 7.21
CA GLY A 6 -12.05 -6.13 7.74
C GLY A 6 -10.79 -6.15 6.86
N GLN A 7 -10.63 -5.19 5.95
CA GLN A 7 -9.41 -5.10 5.14
C GLN A 7 -8.15 -5.04 6.01
N VAL A 8 -7.12 -5.80 5.63
CA VAL A 8 -5.78 -5.70 6.21
C VAL A 8 -4.94 -4.87 5.26
N TYR A 9 -4.39 -3.75 5.73
CA TYR A 9 -3.55 -2.87 4.92
C TYR A 9 -2.11 -2.89 5.41
N LEU A 10 -1.20 -2.62 4.48
CA LEU A 10 0.24 -2.42 4.70
C LEU A 10 0.72 -1.28 3.79
N TYR A 11 1.90 -0.74 4.06
CA TYR A 11 2.48 0.29 3.22
C TYR A 11 3.49 -0.30 2.24
N ASP A 12 3.25 -0.11 0.95
CA ASP A 12 4.30 -0.38 -0.04
C ASP A 12 5.39 0.69 0.06
N THR A 13 6.65 0.24 0.08
CA THR A 13 7.81 1.11 0.24
C THR A 13 8.75 1.01 -0.94
N TRP A 14 9.39 2.14 -1.28
CA TRP A 14 10.49 2.17 -2.21
C TRP A 14 11.81 1.98 -1.46
N ILE A 15 12.67 1.10 -1.96
CA ILE A 15 13.96 0.78 -1.36
C ILE A 15 15.07 1.01 -2.40
N VAL A 16 16.17 1.65 -1.97
CA VAL A 16 17.42 1.73 -2.75
C VAL A 16 18.43 0.78 -2.11
N PRO A 17 18.74 -0.36 -2.74
CA PRO A 17 19.72 -1.30 -2.19
C PRO A 17 21.12 -0.69 -2.05
N LYS A 18 21.92 -1.25 -1.14
CA LYS A 18 23.34 -0.87 -1.00
C LYS A 18 24.08 -1.08 -2.31
N GLY A 19 24.85 -0.07 -2.74
CA GLY A 19 25.54 -0.08 -4.04
C GLY A 19 24.67 0.33 -5.23
N GLY A 20 23.38 0.62 -5.02
CA GLY A 20 22.48 1.10 -6.07
C GLY A 20 22.79 2.52 -6.55
N GLN A 21 22.25 2.88 -7.71
CA GLN A 21 22.37 4.22 -8.31
C GLN A 21 21.50 5.25 -7.58
N LYS A 22 21.97 5.72 -6.42
CA LYS A 22 21.23 6.61 -5.51
C LYS A 22 20.63 7.81 -6.23
N ASP A 23 21.42 8.58 -6.98
CA ASP A 23 20.93 9.82 -7.59
C ASP A 23 19.83 9.58 -8.63
N ALA A 24 19.95 8.51 -9.42
CA ALA A 24 18.92 8.12 -10.38
C ALA A 24 17.63 7.71 -9.65
N ALA A 25 17.74 6.93 -8.59
CA ALA A 25 16.60 6.53 -7.77
C ALA A 25 15.89 7.73 -7.15
N PHE A 26 16.62 8.70 -6.58
CA PHE A 26 16.02 9.90 -6.00
C PHE A 26 15.36 10.81 -7.06
N ARG A 27 15.92 10.91 -8.27
CA ARG A 27 15.25 11.61 -9.39
C ARG A 27 13.93 10.93 -9.77
N PHE A 28 13.93 9.61 -9.85
CA PHE A 28 12.71 8.83 -10.09
C PHE A 28 11.68 9.05 -8.96
N LEU A 29 12.10 8.90 -7.69
CA LEU A 29 11.22 9.10 -6.53
C LEU A 29 10.61 10.51 -6.51
N LYS A 30 11.38 11.54 -6.86
CA LYS A 30 10.85 12.90 -6.97
C LYS A 30 9.72 13.00 -7.99
N TYR A 31 9.85 12.32 -9.13
CA TYR A 31 8.82 12.28 -10.16
C TYR A 31 7.59 11.48 -9.73
N VAL A 32 7.77 10.23 -9.25
CA VAL A 32 6.62 9.37 -8.91
C VAL A 32 5.87 9.82 -7.66
N MET A 33 6.50 10.62 -6.79
CA MET A 33 5.85 11.22 -5.62
C MET A 33 5.17 12.57 -5.91
N ASP A 34 5.19 13.06 -7.16
CA ASP A 34 4.40 14.21 -7.57
C ASP A 34 2.90 13.93 -7.37
N PRO A 35 2.13 14.85 -6.77
CA PRO A 35 0.71 14.63 -6.48
C PRO A 35 -0.16 14.26 -7.70
N LYS A 36 0.12 14.82 -8.88
CA LYS A 36 -0.64 14.51 -10.09
C LYS A 36 -0.28 13.13 -10.64
N VAL A 37 1.00 12.76 -10.54
CA VAL A 37 1.48 11.41 -10.93
C VAL A 37 0.86 10.35 -10.02
N LEU A 38 0.86 10.56 -8.70
CA LEU A 38 0.21 9.66 -7.74
C LEU A 38 -1.29 9.52 -8.00
N ALA A 39 -2.01 10.61 -8.26
CA ALA A 39 -3.45 10.54 -8.51
C ALA A 39 -3.81 9.81 -9.81
N ARG A 40 -2.97 9.92 -10.85
CA ARG A 40 -3.13 9.17 -12.09
C ARG A 40 -2.98 7.66 -11.87
N PHE A 41 -2.15 7.24 -10.93
CA PHE A 41 -2.05 5.81 -10.58
C PHE A 41 -3.39 5.29 -10.04
N SER A 42 -4.05 6.07 -9.18
CA SER A 42 -5.37 5.76 -8.61
C SER A 42 -6.51 5.66 -9.64
N SER A 43 -6.34 6.21 -10.86
CA SER A 43 -7.33 6.08 -11.94
C SER A 43 -7.18 4.78 -12.74
N VAL A 44 -6.03 4.11 -12.65
CA VAL A 44 -5.74 2.86 -13.36
C VAL A 44 -5.85 1.67 -12.43
N PHE A 45 -5.34 1.82 -11.21
CA PHE A 45 -5.46 0.85 -10.13
C PHE A 45 -6.17 1.54 -8.97
N PRO A 46 -7.20 0.94 -8.35
CA PRO A 46 -7.96 1.56 -7.26
C PRO A 46 -7.19 1.62 -5.93
N TYR A 47 -5.88 1.88 -5.99
CA TYR A 47 -5.04 2.14 -4.85
C TYR A 47 -5.04 3.64 -4.52
N PRO A 48 -5.18 3.98 -3.23
CA PRO A 48 -5.19 5.37 -2.82
C PRO A 48 -3.80 5.97 -2.97
N PRO A 49 -3.70 7.25 -3.33
CA PRO A 49 -2.40 7.89 -3.38
C PRO A 49 -1.86 8.03 -1.95
N THR A 50 -0.55 7.81 -1.78
CA THR A 50 0.11 7.85 -0.47
C THR A 50 0.23 9.26 0.12
N ARG A 51 -0.05 10.32 -0.67
CA ARG A 51 -0.03 11.72 -0.23
C ARG A 51 -1.42 12.32 -0.22
N ARG A 52 -1.82 12.94 0.90
CA ARG A 52 -3.08 13.69 1.00
C ARG A 52 -3.24 14.77 -0.08
N SER A 53 -2.13 15.43 -0.45
CA SER A 53 -2.11 16.46 -1.49
C SER A 53 -2.51 15.95 -2.88
N ALA A 54 -2.46 14.64 -3.12
CA ALA A 54 -2.85 14.01 -4.38
C ALA A 54 -4.37 13.76 -4.48
N LEU A 55 -5.08 13.68 -3.35
CA LEU A 55 -6.51 13.34 -3.32
C LEU A 55 -7.37 14.31 -4.13
N GLN A 56 -6.98 15.59 -4.20
CA GLN A 56 -7.67 16.61 -4.99
C GLN A 56 -7.62 16.36 -6.51
N TYR A 57 -6.66 15.55 -6.98
CA TYR A 57 -6.49 15.21 -8.39
C TYR A 57 -7.12 13.85 -8.75
N VAL A 58 -7.62 13.10 -7.76
CA VAL A 58 -8.38 11.87 -8.00
C VAL A 58 -9.80 12.25 -8.41
N SER A 59 -10.37 11.54 -9.39
CA SER A 59 -11.73 11.81 -9.85
C SER A 59 -12.75 11.58 -8.73
N LYS A 60 -13.83 12.38 -8.71
CA LYS A 60 -14.86 12.30 -7.66
C LYS A 60 -15.56 10.95 -7.65
N GLU A 61 -15.66 10.33 -8.82
CA GLU A 61 -16.24 9.01 -9.04
C GLU A 61 -15.38 7.92 -8.39
N MET A 62 -14.05 8.06 -8.37
CA MET A 62 -13.15 7.07 -7.77
C MET A 62 -13.01 7.19 -6.25
N LEU A 63 -13.19 8.38 -5.68
CA LEU A 63 -12.99 8.63 -4.24
C LEU A 63 -13.74 7.65 -3.32
N PRO A 64 -15.02 7.29 -3.55
CA PRO A 64 -15.75 6.35 -2.70
C PRO A 64 -15.25 4.91 -2.82
N HIS A 65 -14.56 4.56 -3.90
CA HIS A 65 -14.06 3.21 -4.15
C HIS A 65 -12.70 2.93 -3.53
N LEU A 66 -11.97 3.98 -3.12
CA LEU A 66 -10.66 3.82 -2.49
C LEU A 66 -10.80 3.09 -1.13
N PRO A 67 -9.88 2.15 -0.80
CA PRO A 67 -9.89 1.47 0.49
C PRO A 67 -9.79 2.42 1.68
N THR A 68 -9.11 3.55 1.50
CA THR A 68 -8.91 4.59 2.52
C THR A 68 -10.05 5.60 2.61
N ALA A 69 -11.11 5.47 1.81
CA ALA A 69 -12.28 6.33 1.96
C ALA A 69 -12.85 6.16 3.39
N PRO A 70 -13.33 7.24 4.06
CA PRO A 70 -13.75 7.17 5.46
C PRO A 70 -14.80 6.08 5.76
N ALA A 71 -15.70 5.79 4.80
CA ALA A 71 -16.69 4.73 4.94
C ALA A 71 -16.06 3.32 4.88
N ASN A 72 -15.02 3.14 4.08
CA ASN A 72 -14.35 1.86 3.82
C ASN A 72 -13.30 1.53 4.90
N PHE A 73 -12.73 2.55 5.55
CA PHE A 73 -11.63 2.39 6.49
C PHE A 73 -12.07 2.16 7.96
N LYS A 74 -13.38 2.14 8.24
CA LYS A 74 -13.93 2.05 9.62
C LYS A 74 -13.46 0.82 10.40
N ARG A 75 -13.23 -0.29 9.71
CA ARG A 75 -12.85 -1.59 10.28
C ARG A 75 -11.54 -2.11 9.66
N ALA A 76 -10.73 -1.20 9.11
CA ALA A 76 -9.44 -1.55 8.55
C ALA A 76 -8.45 -1.94 9.66
N LEU A 77 -7.67 -2.97 9.41
CA LEU A 77 -6.67 -3.51 10.31
C LEU A 77 -5.29 -3.16 9.76
N ASN A 78 -4.49 -2.45 10.56
CA ASN A 78 -3.10 -2.21 10.18
C ASN A 78 -2.28 -3.48 10.39
N THR A 79 -1.48 -3.85 9.41
CA THR A 79 -0.47 -4.90 9.57
C THR A 79 0.57 -4.46 10.59
N ASN A 80 0.81 -5.30 11.61
CA ASN A 80 1.93 -5.08 12.53
C ASN A 80 3.23 -5.58 11.87
N GLU A 81 3.90 -4.68 11.13
CA GLU A 81 5.13 -4.99 10.41
C GLU A 81 6.26 -5.47 11.33
N GLU A 82 6.37 -4.94 12.55
CA GLU A 82 7.39 -5.35 13.53
C GLU A 82 7.15 -6.79 13.99
N TRP A 83 5.91 -7.13 14.36
CA TRP A 83 5.58 -8.51 14.73
C TRP A 83 5.85 -9.48 13.58
N TRP A 84 5.51 -9.10 12.34
CA TRP A 84 5.78 -9.92 11.17
C TRP A 84 7.27 -10.07 10.89
N ALA A 85 8.07 -9.02 11.07
CA ALA A 85 9.52 -9.12 10.91
C ALA A 85 10.13 -10.19 11.84
N ASP A 86 9.62 -10.31 13.06
CA ASP A 86 10.09 -11.28 14.05
C ASP A 86 9.53 -12.70 13.83
N HIS A 87 8.29 -12.85 13.32
CA HIS A 87 7.57 -14.13 13.33
C HIS A 87 7.30 -14.74 11.95
N ILE A 88 7.57 -14.04 10.84
CA ILE A 88 7.20 -14.51 9.48
C ILE A 88 7.77 -15.90 9.15
N GLN A 89 8.99 -16.21 9.61
CA GLN A 89 9.62 -17.52 9.36
C GLN A 89 8.90 -18.66 10.11
N GLU A 90 8.56 -18.44 11.38
CA GLU A 90 7.83 -19.41 12.20
C GLU A 90 6.43 -19.68 11.63
N VAL A 91 5.71 -18.61 11.27
CA VAL A 91 4.37 -18.71 10.69
C VAL A 91 4.43 -19.46 9.35
N ASN A 92 5.39 -19.14 8.48
CA ASN A 92 5.55 -19.82 7.21
C ASN A 92 5.84 -21.31 7.38
N ALA A 93 6.73 -21.70 8.30
CA ALA A 93 7.01 -23.11 8.57
C ALA A 93 5.75 -23.87 9.03
N ARG A 94 4.96 -23.27 9.92
CA ARG A 94 3.67 -23.84 10.35
C ARG A 94 2.68 -23.98 9.20
N PHE A 95 2.59 -22.95 8.34
CA PHE A 95 1.70 -22.95 7.19
C PHE A 95 2.07 -24.04 6.17
N GLN A 96 3.36 -24.20 5.86
CA GLN A 96 3.84 -25.27 4.96
C GLN A 96 3.55 -26.67 5.53
N ASN A 97 3.77 -26.87 6.83
CA ASN A 97 3.43 -28.14 7.49
C ASN A 97 1.93 -28.45 7.49
N TRP A 98 1.08 -27.42 7.52
CA TRP A 98 -0.36 -27.58 7.38
C TRP A 98 -0.76 -27.95 5.95
N LEU A 99 -0.17 -27.31 4.93
CA LEU A 99 -0.43 -27.62 3.52
C LEU A 99 0.01 -29.02 3.09
N ALA A 100 1.03 -29.59 3.73
CA ALA A 100 1.55 -30.92 3.44
C ALA A 100 0.70 -32.07 4.02
N LYS A 101 -0.40 -31.74 4.73
CA LYS A 101 -1.38 -32.70 5.25
C LYS A 101 -2.64 -32.67 4.41
#